data_AF-A0A967CD97-F1
#
_entry.id   AF-A0A967CD97-F1
#
_cell.length_a   1.000
_cell.length_b   1.000
_cell.length_c   1.000
_cell.angle_alpha   90.00
_cell.angle_beta   90.00
_cell.angle_gamma   90.00
#
_symmetry.space_group_name_H-M   'P 1'
#
loop_
_entity.id
_entity.type
_entity.pdbx_description
1 polymer ?
#
loop_
_entity_poly.entity_id
_entity_poly.type
_entity_poly.pdbx_seq_one_letter_code
_entity_poly.pdbx_strand_id
1 'polypeptide(L)' 'MYRPLSGWPKLALQIVVATVVMVLGIEFVVPATDQWLSADVRVKAAWLLSLSLGGAMLYGIVMLLLGVRPAQLRNVDQ' A
#
# COMPACT_ATOMS: atom_id res chain seq x y z
N MET A 1 -16.93 30.96 10.68
CA MET A 1 -17.22 29.59 11.17
C MET A 1 -16.33 28.62 10.40
N TYR A 2 -15.25 28.11 11.01
CA TYR A 2 -14.34 27.15 10.40
C TYR A 2 -14.99 25.77 10.44
N ARG A 3 -15.39 25.22 9.29
CA ARG A 3 -15.86 23.84 9.18
C ARG A 3 -14.64 22.97 8.87
N PRO A 4 -14.13 22.16 9.82
CA PRO A 4 -13.07 21.24 9.48
C PRO A 4 -13.60 20.31 8.38
N LEU A 5 -12.96 20.32 7.21
CA LEU A 5 -13.25 19.38 6.13
C LEU A 5 -13.08 17.97 6.71
N SER A 6 -14.19 17.30 7.03
CA SER A 6 -14.27 16.04 7.78
C SER A 6 -13.78 14.81 6.98
N GLY A 7 -12.98 15.02 5.94
CA GLY A 7 -12.44 13.97 5.07
C GLY A 7 -11.06 13.43 5.47
N TRP A 8 -10.25 14.21 6.19
CA TRP A 8 -8.88 13.83 6.59
C TRP A 8 -8.77 12.60 7.49
N PRO A 9 -9.57 12.45 8.58
CA PRO A 9 -9.46 11.26 9.43
C PRO A 9 -9.90 9.99 8.69
N LYS A 10 -10.86 10.11 7.76
CA LYS A 10 -11.27 8.99 6.90
C LYS A 10 -10.14 8.58 5.96
N LEU A 11 -9.45 9.54 5.33
CA LEU A 11 -8.28 9.25 4.50
C LEU A 11 -7.14 8.61 5.31
N ALA A 12 -6.85 9.10 6.51
CA ALA A 12 -5.84 8.51 7.38
C ALA A 12 -6.17 7.05 7.73
N LEU A 13 -7.42 6.76 8.11
CA LEU A 13 -7.86 5.39 8.39
C LEU A 13 -7.76 4.50 7.13
N GLN A 14 -8.11 5.02 5.97
CA GLN A 14 -8.01 4.30 4.70
C GLN A 14 -6.56 3.95 4.34
N ILE A 15 -5.63 4.89 4.55
CA ILE A 15 -4.20 4.66 4.36
C ILE A 15 -3.71 3.60 5.34
N VAL A 16 -4.04 3.73 6.64
CA VAL A 16 -3.63 2.76 7.66
C VAL A 16 -4.15 1.36 7.31
N VAL A 17 -5.42 1.22 6.94
CA VAL A 17 -6.00 -0.07 6.53
C VAL A 17 -5.30 -0.61 5.28
N ALA A 18 -5.05 0.22 4.25
CA ALA A 18 -4.32 -0.18 3.06
C ALA A 18 -2.91 -0.67 3.39
N THR A 19 -2.19 0.06 4.25
CA THR A 19 -0.86 -0.32 4.71
C THR A 19 -0.88 -1.61 5.51
N VAL A 20 -1.82 -1.80 6.44
CA VAL A 20 -1.94 -3.04 7.23
C VAL A 20 -2.21 -4.23 6.31
N VAL A 21 -3.13 -4.10 5.36
CA VAL A 21 -3.43 -5.17 4.40
C VAL A 21 -2.22 -5.47 3.50
N MET A 22 -1.49 -4.44 3.07
CA MET A 22 -0.25 -4.60 2.29
C MET A 22 0.82 -5.35 3.09
N VAL A 23 1.06 -4.95 4.34
CA VAL A 23 2.06 -5.57 5.22
C VAL A 23 1.71 -7.03 5.51
N LEU A 24 0.44 -7.31 5.83
CA LEU A 24 -0.03 -8.67 6.07
C LEU A 24 0.11 -9.56 4.82
N GLY A 25 -0.19 -9.02 3.63
CA GLY A 25 -0.02 -9.74 2.37
C GLY A 25 1.45 -10.03 2.06
N ILE A 26 2.34 -9.07 2.34
CA ILE A 26 3.79 -9.23 2.18
C ILE A 26 4.31 -10.28 3.16
N GLU A 27 3.99 -10.19 4.46
CA GLU A 27 4.40 -11.17 5.48
C GLU A 27 3.99 -12.60 5.10
N PHE A 28 2.81 -12.79 4.51
CA PHE A 28 2.34 -14.12 4.10
C PHE A 28 3.09 -14.70 2.90
N VAL A 29 3.61 -13.82 2.02
CA VAL A 29 4.35 -14.20 0.81
C VAL A 29 5.86 -14.18 1.06
N VAL A 30 6.30 -13.53 2.14
CA VAL A 30 7.71 -13.45 2.49
C VAL A 30 8.22 -14.88 2.72
N PRO A 31 9.24 -15.28 1.95
CA PRO A 31 9.84 -16.60 2.06
C PRO A 31 10.63 -16.75 3.36
N ALA A 32 10.72 -17.99 3.85
CA ALA A 32 11.55 -18.31 4.99
C ALA A 32 13.01 -17.89 4.75
N THR A 33 13.68 -17.39 5.79
CA THR A 33 15.04 -16.86 5.73
C THR A 33 16.04 -17.87 5.15
N ASP A 34 15.82 -19.17 5.38
CA ASP A 34 16.63 -20.25 4.80
C ASP A 34 16.54 -20.30 3.26
N GLN A 35 15.35 -20.12 2.70
CA GLN A 35 15.16 -20.04 1.24
C GLN A 35 15.80 -18.79 0.65
N TRP A 36 15.78 -17.68 1.40
CA TRP A 36 16.51 -16.48 1.00
C TRP A 36 18.02 -16.71 1.00
N LEU A 37 18.58 -17.36 2.01
CA LEU A 37 20.02 -17.62 2.08
C LEU A 37 20.51 -18.55 0.96
N SER A 38 19.72 -19.58 0.62
CA SER A 38 20.07 -20.52 -0.45
C SER A 38 19.78 -20.04 -1.87
N ALA A 39 18.98 -18.97 -2.03
CA ALA A 39 18.57 -18.49 -3.35
C ALA A 39 19.63 -17.62 -4.04
N ASP A 40 19.77 -17.85 -5.35
CA ASP A 40 20.58 -17.03 -6.24
C ASP A 40 20.10 -15.58 -6.30
N VAL A 41 21.02 -14.66 -6.62
CA VAL A 41 20.76 -13.21 -6.68
C VAL A 41 19.61 -12.87 -7.65
N ARG A 42 19.47 -13.60 -8.76
CA ARG A 42 18.34 -13.41 -9.69
C ARG A 42 16.99 -13.75 -9.08
N VAL A 43 16.93 -14.81 -8.27
CA VAL A 43 15.69 -15.24 -7.60
C VAL A 43 15.31 -14.23 -6.52
N LYS A 44 16.29 -13.74 -5.75
CA LYS A 44 16.10 -12.65 -4.79
C LYS A 44 15.56 -11.39 -5.44
N ALA A 45 16.15 -10.97 -6.56
CA ALA A 45 15.69 -9.80 -7.30
C ALA A 45 14.26 -9.98 -7.82
N ALA A 46 13.92 -11.17 -8.35
CA ALA A 46 12.55 -11.48 -8.77
C ALA A 46 11.56 -11.40 -7.61
N TRP A 47 11.91 -11.94 -6.44
CA TRP A 47 11.08 -11.90 -5.24
C TRP A 47 10.88 -10.49 -4.70
N LEU A 48 11.92 -9.65 -4.68
CA LEU A 48 11.77 -8.24 -4.30
C LEU A 48 10.89 -7.47 -5.27
N LEU A 49 11.05 -7.73 -6.58
CA LEU A 49 10.22 -7.11 -7.60
C LEU A 49 8.76 -7.51 -7.44
N SER A 50 8.46 -8.80 -7.28
CA SER A 50 7.09 -9.27 -7.10
C SER A 50 6.47 -8.82 -5.78
N LEU A 51 7.23 -8.78 -4.68
CA LEU A 51 6.76 -8.22 -3.40
C LEU A 51 6.49 -6.71 -3.51
N SER A 52 7.37 -5.97 -4.18
CA SER A 52 7.21 -4.52 -4.36
C SER A 52 6.04 -4.20 -5.29
N LEU A 53 5.92 -4.88 -6.44
CA LEU A 53 4.79 -4.70 -7.36
C LEU A 53 3.48 -5.18 -6.72
N GLY A 54 3.50 -6.33 -6.06
CA GLY A 54 2.33 -6.88 -5.36
C GLY A 54 1.83 -5.94 -4.27
N GLY A 55 2.74 -5.43 -3.43
CA GLY A 55 2.43 -4.44 -2.41
C GLY A 55 1.90 -3.13 -2.99
N ALA A 56 2.54 -2.60 -4.04
CA ALA A 56 2.09 -1.38 -4.72
C ALA A 56 0.70 -1.54 -5.37
N MET A 57 0.45 -2.69 -6.02
CA MET A 57 -0.88 -3.01 -6.58
C MET A 57 -1.92 -3.13 -5.47
N LEU A 58 -1.61 -3.82 -4.36
CA LEU A 58 -2.53 -3.96 -3.24
C LEU A 58 -2.87 -2.59 -2.62
N TYR A 59 -1.86 -1.76 -2.38
CA TYR A 59 -2.06 -0.40 -1.87
C TYR A 59 -2.94 0.42 -2.83
N GLY A 60 -2.66 0.38 -4.13
CA GLY A 60 -3.45 1.07 -5.15
C GLY A 60 -4.88 0.57 -5.25
N ILE A 61 -5.09 -0.76 -5.24
CA ILE A 61 -6.42 -1.39 -5.29
C ILE A 61 -7.22 -1.02 -4.04
N VAL A 62 -6.62 -1.09 -2.86
CA VAL A 62 -7.30 -0.73 -1.60
C VAL A 62 -7.63 0.76 -1.60
N MET A 63 -6.73 1.65 -2.05
CA MET A 63 -7.05 3.07 -2.21
C MET A 63 -8.18 3.33 -3.22
N LEU A 64 -8.20 2.60 -4.34
CA LEU A 64 -9.26 2.70 -5.36
C LEU A 64 -10.61 2.19 -4.83
N LEU A 65 -10.62 1.04 -4.15
CA LEU A 65 -11.82 0.47 -3.52
C LEU A 65 -12.37 1.37 -2.41
N LEU A 66 -11.49 2.01 -1.66
CA LEU A 66 -11.84 2.98 -0.63
C LEU A 66 -12.34 4.32 -1.19
N GLY A 67 -12.36 4.47 -2.52
CA GLY A 67 -12.92 5.62 -3.20
C GLY A 67 -12.09 6.88 -3.03
N VAL A 68 -10.78 6.74 -2.77
CA VAL A 68 -9.85 7.87 -2.73
C VAL A 68 -9.75 8.43 -4.16
N ARG A 69 -10.60 9.43 -4.45
CA ARG A 69 -10.50 10.20 -5.68
C ARG A 69 -9.32 11.16 -5.54
N PRO A 70 -8.22 11.02 -6.30
CA PRO A 70 -7.13 12.00 -6.32
C PRO A 70 -7.62 13.40 -6.72
N ALA A 71 -8.80 13.50 -7.34
CA ALA A 71 -9.48 14.75 -7.63
C ALA A 71 -9.91 15.57 -6.38
N GLN A 72 -9.97 14.97 -5.18
CA GLN A 72 -10.34 15.69 -3.95
C GLN A 72 -9.16 16.46 -3.32
N LEU A 73 -7.92 16.14 -3.71
CA LEU A 73 -6.72 16.94 -3.41
C LEU A 73 -6.58 18.17 -4.33
N ARG A 74 -7.28 18.18 -5.46
CA ARG A 74 -7.30 19.29 -6.42
C ARG A 74 -8.34 20.35 -6.06
N ASN A 75 -8.42 20.76 -4.79
CA ASN A 75 -9.25 21.89 -4.34
C ASN A 75 -8.54 22.68 -3.21
N VAL A 76 -7.19 22.72 -3.25
CA VAL A 76 -6.40 23.54 -2.31
C VAL A 76 -6.16 24.97 -2.82
N ASP A 77 -6.63 25.35 -4.02
CA ASP A 77 -6.56 26.75 -4.48
C ASP A 77 -7.77 27.15 -5.36
N GLN A 78 -8.83 27.65 -4.73
CA GLN A 78 -9.76 28.64 -5.29
C GLN A 78 -10.17 29.58 -4.15
#